data_AF-A0A6G8BZP1-F1
#
_entry.id   AF-A0A6G8BZP1-F1
#
_cell.length_a   1.000
_cell.length_b   1.000
_cell.length_c   1.000
_cell.angle_alpha   90.00
_cell.angle_beta   90.00
_cell.angle_gamma   90.00
#
_symmetry.space_group_name_H-M   'P 1'
#
loop_
_entity.id
_entity.type
_entity.pdbx_description
1 polymer ?
#
loop_
_entity_poly.entity_id
_entity_poly.type
_entity_poly.pdbx_seq_one_letter_code
_entity_poly.pdbx_strand_id
1 'polypeptide(L)'
;MATQTISTGEYTLYPSPQNQHRVIFEHQKFVPYPYALIHLPDFEFAGRVSLFSAHRLADRKMGQVVTCELAEDLARFERLFKPD
;
A
#
# COMPACT_ATOMS: atom_id res chain seq x y z
N MET A 1 10.96 9.46 -15.83
CA MET A 1 11.61 9.11 -14.55
C MET A 1 11.35 7.63 -14.30
N ALA A 2 12.38 6.82 -14.06
CA ALA A 2 12.23 5.37 -13.90
C ALA A 2 11.54 5.07 -12.57
N THR A 3 10.23 4.79 -12.63
CA THR A 3 9.49 4.20 -11.51
C THR A 3 10.11 2.84 -11.25
N GLN A 4 10.87 2.71 -10.16
CA GLN A 4 11.44 1.43 -9.75
C GLN A 4 10.29 0.52 -9.33
N THR A 5 9.84 -0.30 -10.26
CA THR A 5 8.84 -1.34 -10.01
C THR A 5 9.47 -2.40 -9.12
N ILE A 6 8.83 -2.71 -8.00
CA ILE A 6 9.30 -3.75 -7.08
C ILE A 6 8.48 -5.00 -7.36
N SER A 7 9.14 -6.06 -7.83
CA SER A 7 8.50 -7.35 -8.08
C SER A 7 8.81 -8.29 -6.93
N THR A 8 7.80 -8.63 -6.13
CA THR A 8 7.94 -9.56 -4.99
C THR A 8 7.58 -11.00 -5.35
N GLY A 9 7.34 -11.29 -6.64
CA GLY A 9 6.89 -12.61 -7.12
C GLY A 9 5.37 -12.84 -6.94
N GLU A 10 4.79 -12.31 -5.88
CA GLU A 10 3.33 -12.30 -5.67
C GLU A 10 2.67 -11.04 -6.25
N TYR A 11 3.36 -9.90 -6.11
CA TYR A 11 2.87 -8.59 -6.55
C TYR A 11 3.90 -7.89 -7.42
N THR A 12 3.41 -7.15 -8.39
CA THR A 12 4.16 -6.09 -9.06
C THR A 12 3.74 -4.77 -8.44
N LEU A 13 4.63 -4.17 -7.65
CA LEU A 13 4.40 -2.96 -6.88
C LEU A 13 4.98 -1.74 -7.58
N TYR A 14 4.20 -0.69 -7.64
CA TYR A 14 4.56 0.60 -8.22
C TYR A 14 4.50 1.66 -7.12
N PRO A 15 5.64 2.27 -6.74
CA PRO A 15 5.66 3.32 -5.71
C PRO A 15 4.88 4.54 -6.17
N SER A 16 4.01 5.06 -5.28
CA SER A 16 3.38 6.35 -5.49
C SER A 16 4.44 7.46 -5.40
N PRO A 17 4.42 8.48 -6.28
CA PRO A 17 5.34 9.61 -6.19
C PRO A 17 5.21 10.40 -4.89
N GLN A 18 4.07 10.27 -4.19
CA GLN A 18 3.81 10.90 -2.89
C GLN A 18 4.40 10.12 -1.70
N ASN A 19 4.88 8.90 -1.91
CA ASN A 19 5.48 8.13 -0.83
C ASN A 19 6.78 8.78 -0.35
N GLN A 20 6.83 9.09 0.94
CA GLN A 20 8.06 9.55 1.60
C GLN A 20 9.10 8.43 1.70
N HIS A 21 8.65 7.18 1.81
CA HIS A 21 9.51 5.99 1.89
C HIS A 21 9.17 5.03 0.74
N ARG A 22 10.18 4.52 0.04
CA ARG A 22 10.01 3.50 -1.01
C ARG A 22 10.44 2.14 -0.49
N VAL A 23 9.90 1.78 0.67
CA VAL A 23 10.25 0.58 1.42
C VAL A 23 8.98 -0.23 1.65
N ILE A 24 9.09 -1.54 1.46
CA ILE A 24 8.03 -2.48 1.83
C ILE A 24 8.30 -2.86 3.28
N PHE A 25 7.36 -2.50 4.16
CA PHE A 25 7.43 -2.86 5.57
C PHE A 25 6.83 -4.24 5.83
N GLU A 26 7.09 -4.79 7.01
CA GLU A 26 6.65 -6.13 7.42
C GLU A 26 5.13 -6.28 7.39
N HIS A 27 4.39 -5.26 7.84
CA HIS A 27 2.93 -5.30 7.89
C HIS A 27 2.35 -4.73 6.60
N GLN A 28 1.87 -5.60 5.72
CA GLN A 28 1.28 -5.20 4.44
C GLN A 28 -0.15 -5.69 4.27
N LYS A 29 -0.99 -4.87 3.64
CA LYS A 29 -2.38 -5.20 3.30
C LYS A 29 -2.67 -4.92 1.84
N PHE A 30 -3.13 -5.94 1.12
CA PHE A 30 -3.66 -5.80 -0.23
C PHE A 30 -5.11 -5.30 -0.20
N VAL A 31 -5.35 -4.26 -0.98
CA VAL A 31 -6.61 -3.55 -1.11
C VAL A 31 -7.07 -3.73 -2.57
N PRO A 32 -8.10 -4.55 -2.84
CA PRO A 32 -8.57 -4.85 -4.20
C PRO A 32 -9.39 -3.69 -4.82
N TYR A 33 -9.03 -2.45 -4.51
CA TYR A 33 -9.68 -1.23 -4.97
C TYR A 33 -8.64 -0.33 -5.66
N PRO A 34 -8.39 -0.52 -6.96
CA PRO A 34 -7.33 0.19 -7.68
C PRO A 34 -7.56 1.70 -7.76
N TYR A 35 -8.81 2.14 -7.68
CA TYR A 35 -9.21 3.55 -7.73
C TYR A 35 -9.56 4.14 -6.36
N ALA A 36 -9.39 3.38 -5.27
CA ALA A 36 -9.63 3.92 -3.93
C ALA A 36 -8.64 5.05 -3.64
N LEU A 37 -9.14 6.19 -3.19
CA LEU A 37 -8.30 7.33 -2.88
C LEU A 37 -7.80 7.19 -1.43
N ILE A 38 -6.64 6.56 -1.26
CA ILE A 38 -6.03 6.35 0.05
C ILE A 38 -5.10 7.54 0.34
N HIS A 39 -5.56 8.45 1.19
CA HIS A 39 -4.74 9.56 1.66
C HIS A 39 -4.05 9.17 2.98
N LEU A 40 -2.78 8.74 2.91
CA LEU A 40 -2.03 8.26 4.06
C LEU A 40 -2.03 9.23 5.28
N PRO A 41 -1.90 10.55 5.10
CA PRO A 41 -1.93 11.49 6.23
C PRO A 41 -3.25 11.49 7.04
N ASP A 42 -4.38 11.08 6.45
CA ASP A 42 -5.69 11.11 7.13
C ASP A 42 -5.82 10.04 8.22
N PHE A 43 -4.97 9.01 8.19
CA PHE A 43 -5.04 7.88 9.12
C PHE A 43 -4.24 8.11 10.41
N GLU A 44 -3.51 9.22 10.51
CA GLU A 44 -2.66 9.57 11.66
C GLU A 44 -1.76 8.40 12.10
N PHE A 45 -1.05 7.80 11.16
CA PHE A 45 -0.13 6.69 11.44
C PHE A 45 1.00 7.14 12.38
N ALA A 46 1.33 6.30 13.36
CA ALA A 46 2.39 6.57 14.32
C ALA A 46 3.79 6.26 13.75
N GLY A 47 3.89 5.22 12.92
CA GLY A 47 5.11 4.76 12.28
C GLY A 47 5.22 5.17 10.81
N ARG A 48 6.22 4.60 10.13
CA ARG A 48 6.38 4.82 8.68
C ARG A 48 5.37 3.98 7.91
N VAL A 49 4.76 4.63 6.92
CA VAL A 49 3.81 4.01 6.01
C VAL A 49 4.21 4.27 4.56
N SER A 50 3.85 3.35 3.68
CA SER A 50 4.05 3.50 2.24
C SER A 50 2.89 2.86 1.48
N LEU A 51 2.45 3.54 0.42
CA LEU A 51 1.35 3.11 -0.44
C LEU A 51 1.88 2.75 -1.82
N PHE A 52 1.66 1.52 -2.24
CA PHE A 52 2.05 1.07 -3.56
C PHE A 52 0.82 0.71 -4.37
N SER A 53 0.78 1.09 -5.65
CA SER A 53 -0.16 0.45 -6.57
C SER A 53 0.34 -0.97 -6.82
N ALA A 54 -0.55 -1.95 -6.75
CA ALA A 54 -0.18 -3.35 -6.78
C ALA A 54 -0.95 -4.09 -7.87
N HIS A 55 -0.22 -4.85 -8.68
CA HIS A 55 -0.80 -5.85 -9.56
C HIS A 55 -0.50 -7.24 -8.99
N ARG A 56 -1.55 -7.90 -8.47
CA ARG A 56 -1.46 -9.25 -7.91
C ARG A 56 -1.35 -10.27 -9.04
N LEU A 57 -0.23 -10.96 -9.12
CA LEU A 57 0.07 -11.89 -10.20
C LEU A 57 -0.79 -13.16 -10.15
N ALA A 58 -1.16 -13.60 -8.94
CA ALA A 58 -1.99 -14.80 -8.73
C ALA A 58 -3.36 -14.72 -9.41
N ASP A 59 -4.05 -13.57 -9.31
CA ASP A 59 -5.42 -13.39 -9.82
C ASP A 59 -5.50 -12.38 -10.98
N ARG A 60 -4.36 -11.79 -11.36
CA ARG A 60 -4.27 -10.65 -12.29
C ARG A 60 -5.16 -9.46 -11.86
N LYS A 61 -5.34 -9.29 -10.55
CA LYS A 61 -6.14 -8.19 -9.98
C LYS A 61 -5.26 -6.98 -9.72
N MET A 62 -5.75 -5.83 -10.15
CA MET A 62 -5.17 -4.54 -9.82
C MET A 62 -5.77 -4.04 -8.51
N GLY A 63 -4.94 -3.45 -7.69
CA GLY A 63 -5.30 -2.91 -6.40
C GLY A 63 -4.20 -2.02 -5.88
N GLN A 64 -4.19 -1.84 -4.57
CA GLN A 64 -3.17 -1.09 -3.85
C GLN A 64 -2.66 -1.95 -2.70
N VAL A 65 -1.43 -1.75 -2.29
CA VAL A 65 -0.84 -2.39 -1.12
C VAL A 65 -0.37 -1.28 -0.19
N VAL A 66 -0.95 -1.25 1.01
CA VAL A 66 -0.48 -0.39 2.10
C VAL A 66 0.50 -1.21 2.92
N THR A 67 1.68 -0.65 3.17
CA THR A 67 2.71 -1.27 4.01
C THR A 67 3.03 -0.34 5.17
N CYS A 68 2.93 -0.84 6.40
CA CYS A 68 3.18 -0.10 7.64
C CYS A 68 4.31 -0.75 8.43
N GLU A 69 5.11 0.08 9.09
CA GLU A 69 6.15 -0.37 10.03
C GLU A 69 5.55 -0.99 11.29
N LEU A 70 4.39 -0.49 11.74
CA LEU A 70 3.70 -0.96 12.95
C LEU A 70 2.43 -1.75 12.61
N ALA A 71 2.22 -2.86 13.31
CA ALA A 71 1.00 -3.67 13.19
C ALA A 71 -0.26 -2.87 13.58
N GLU A 72 -0.13 -1.97 14.55
CA GLU A 72 -1.22 -1.12 15.03
C GLU A 72 -1.72 -0.15 13.96
N ASP A 73 -0.79 0.41 13.18
CA ASP A 73 -1.10 1.30 12.05
C ASP A 73 -1.85 0.53 10.95
N LEU A 74 -1.40 -0.69 10.63
CA LEU A 74 -2.12 -1.53 9.68
C LEU A 74 -3.53 -1.88 10.17
N ALA A 75 -3.67 -2.25 11.45
CA ALA A 75 -4.97 -2.54 12.05
C ALA A 75 -5.90 -1.30 12.08
N ARG A 76 -5.34 -0.11 12.31
CA ARG A 76 -6.06 1.16 12.23
C ARG A 76 -6.52 1.43 10.80
N PHE A 77 -5.63 1.25 9.81
CA PHE A 77 -5.98 1.36 8.40
C PHE A 77 -7.13 0.42 8.05
N GLU A 78 -7.07 -0.86 8.43
CA GLU A 78 -8.15 -1.82 8.16
C GLU A 78 -9.50 -1.45 8.79
N ARG A 79 -9.47 -0.78 9.95
CA ARG A 79 -10.70 -0.32 10.64
C ARG A 79 -11.29 0.94 10.02
N LEU A 80 -10.45 1.87 9.59
CA LEU A 80 -10.86 3.16 9.04
C LEU A 80 -11.12 3.12 7.54
N PHE A 81 -10.39 2.26 6.82
CA PHE A 81 -10.51 2.11 5.38
C PHE A 81 -11.88 1.54 5.03
N LYS A 82 -12.69 2.38 4.39
CA LYS A 82 -13.95 1.99 3.77
C LYS A 82 -13.85 2.29 2.28
N PRO A 83 -13.97 1.28 1.42
CA PRO A 83 -14.10 1.51 -0.01
C PRO A 83 -15.45 2.19 -0.26
N ASP A 84 -15.41 3.41 -0.81
CA ASP A 84 -16.60 4.14 -1.30
C ASP A 84 -17.10 3.53 -2.62
#